data_AF-A0A1S0UI60-F1
#
_entry.id   AF-A0A1S0UI60-F1
#
_cell.length_a   1.000
_cell.length_b   1.000
_cell.length_c   1.000
_cell.angle_alpha   90.00
_cell.angle_beta   90.00
_cell.angle_gamma   90.00
#
_symmetry.space_group_name_H-M   'P 1'
#
loop_
_entity.id
_entity.type
_entity.pdbx_description
1 polymer ?
#
loop_
_entity_poly.entity_id
_entity_poly.type
_entity_poly.pdbx_seq_one_letter_code
_entity_poly.pdbx_strand_id
1 'polypeptide(L)'
;MVEGFMQLSQEEQIALLKGCVFELAAIVVTRHYNPETTSLILNREVFPASIFRPSEQAELNFFLGMHSCIHELAQLRLTSSEMGLLSAWILLDRSSLGQYVIEQFRNCLQQQITARIADSGPLMQKLCEIIQRLRGHAQEHIRLLGQLFTTFPQATEKGALPDLYKELFSSPSS
;
A
#
# COMPACT_ATOMS: atom_id res chain seq x y z
N MET A 1 -13.50 -3.02 10.99
CA MET A 1 -13.88 -3.91 9.87
C MET A 1 -14.58 -3.04 8.84
N VAL A 2 -14.28 -3.19 7.55
CA VAL A 2 -14.87 -2.34 6.49
C VAL A 2 -16.29 -2.81 6.22
N GLU A 3 -17.26 -1.92 6.32
CA GLU A 3 -18.67 -2.21 6.02
C GLU A 3 -18.83 -2.59 4.54
N GLY A 4 -19.69 -3.57 4.25
CA GLY A 4 -19.86 -4.11 2.89
C GLY A 4 -18.84 -5.20 2.49
N PHE A 5 -17.59 -5.14 2.98
CA PHE A 5 -16.57 -6.14 2.61
C PHE A 5 -16.97 -7.58 2.98
N MET A 6 -17.55 -7.77 4.16
CA MET A 6 -18.00 -9.10 4.63
C MET A 6 -19.22 -9.64 3.88
N GLN A 7 -19.88 -8.83 3.04
CA GLN A 7 -21.04 -9.24 2.23
C GLN A 7 -20.62 -9.81 0.87
N LEU A 8 -19.36 -9.63 0.48
CA LEU A 8 -18.79 -10.17 -0.75
C LEU A 8 -18.58 -11.67 -0.66
N SER A 9 -18.50 -12.35 -1.81
CA SER A 9 -18.12 -13.77 -1.84
C SER A 9 -16.71 -13.96 -1.27
N GLN A 10 -16.42 -15.14 -0.70
CA GLN A 10 -15.09 -15.42 -0.16
C GLN A 10 -14.00 -15.31 -1.25
N GLU A 11 -14.29 -15.75 -2.46
CA GLU A 11 -13.39 -15.64 -3.61
C GLU A 11 -13.06 -14.17 -3.91
N GLU A 12 -14.08 -13.31 -3.92
CA GLU A 12 -13.89 -11.88 -4.17
C GLU A 12 -13.12 -11.21 -3.02
N GLN A 13 -13.42 -11.54 -1.76
CA GLN A 13 -12.67 -11.04 -0.61
C GLN A 13 -11.18 -11.38 -0.72
N ILE A 14 -10.85 -12.63 -1.10
CA ILE A 14 -9.47 -13.08 -1.30
C ILE A 14 -8.83 -12.31 -2.48
N ALA A 15 -9.53 -12.20 -3.61
CA ALA A 15 -9.02 -11.50 -4.79
C ALA A 15 -8.71 -10.02 -4.49
N LEU A 16 -9.59 -9.34 -3.77
CA LEU A 16 -9.39 -7.96 -3.34
C LEU A 16 -8.18 -7.85 -2.42
N LEU A 17 -8.08 -8.69 -1.39
CA LEU A 17 -6.95 -8.68 -0.46
C LEU A 17 -5.62 -8.92 -1.18
N LYS A 18 -5.51 -9.97 -2.01
CA LYS A 18 -4.30 -10.22 -2.80
C LYS A 18 -3.97 -9.06 -3.73
N GLY A 19 -5.00 -8.44 -4.31
CA GLY A 19 -4.84 -7.35 -5.28
C GLY A 19 -4.48 -5.99 -4.70
N CYS A 20 -4.62 -5.77 -3.38
CA CYS A 20 -4.37 -4.45 -2.76
C CYS A 20 -3.54 -4.46 -1.48
N VAL A 21 -3.17 -5.64 -0.95
CA VAL A 21 -2.44 -5.74 0.34
C VAL A 21 -1.10 -4.98 0.32
N PHE A 22 -0.46 -4.87 -0.85
CA PHE A 22 0.77 -4.08 -1.00
C PHE A 22 0.52 -2.59 -0.73
N GLU A 23 -0.49 -2.01 -1.38
CA GLU A 23 -0.85 -0.61 -1.23
C GLU A 23 -1.33 -0.32 0.20
N LEU A 24 -2.12 -1.22 0.78
CA LEU A 24 -2.55 -1.11 2.18
C LEU A 24 -1.37 -1.15 3.15
N ALA A 25 -0.39 -2.03 2.92
CA ALA A 25 0.83 -2.10 3.72
C ALA A 25 1.63 -0.78 3.63
N ALA A 26 1.75 -0.18 2.44
CA ALA A 26 2.44 1.09 2.27
C ALA A 26 1.78 2.23 3.07
N ILE A 27 0.44 2.28 3.11
CA ILE A 27 -0.30 3.23 3.95
C ILE A 27 -0.02 2.99 5.43
N VAL A 28 -0.03 1.74 5.88
CA VAL A 28 0.26 1.41 7.29
C VAL A 28 1.69 1.80 7.66
N VAL A 29 2.67 1.53 6.79
CA VAL A 29 4.08 1.89 6.98
C VAL A 29 4.26 3.39 7.17
N THR A 30 3.43 4.21 6.51
CA THR A 30 3.46 5.67 6.64
C THR A 30 3.28 6.14 8.09
N ARG A 31 2.49 5.43 8.90
CA ARG A 31 2.31 5.76 10.33
C ARG A 31 3.56 5.56 11.18
N HIS A 32 4.47 4.73 10.68
CA HIS A 32 5.73 4.42 11.31
C HIS A 32 6.88 5.20 10.70
N TYR A 33 6.62 6.07 9.71
CA TYR A 33 7.63 6.83 9.01
C TYR A 33 7.73 8.25 9.53
N ASN A 34 8.95 8.71 9.77
CA ASN A 34 9.25 10.09 10.13
C ASN A 34 9.86 10.83 8.93
N PRO A 35 9.14 11.78 8.32
CA PRO A 35 9.63 12.52 7.15
C PRO A 35 10.82 13.43 7.45
N GLU A 36 10.96 13.94 8.68
CA GLU A 36 12.05 14.86 9.06
C GLU A 36 13.41 14.15 9.11
N THR A 37 13.40 12.87 9.48
CA THR A 37 14.62 12.05 9.61
C THR A 37 14.74 10.98 8.54
N THR A 38 13.80 10.94 7.58
CA THR A 38 13.73 9.95 6.50
C THR A 38 13.95 8.52 7.02
N SER A 39 13.24 8.16 8.10
CA SER A 39 13.43 6.91 8.83
C SER A 39 12.12 6.23 9.23
N LEU A 40 12.14 4.89 9.33
CA LEU A 40 11.06 4.09 9.89
C LEU A 40 11.32 3.81 11.38
N ILE A 41 10.26 3.85 12.18
CA ILE A 41 10.29 3.57 13.61
C ILE A 41 9.42 2.33 13.86
N LEU A 42 10.08 1.18 13.99
CA LEU A 42 9.43 -0.11 14.22
C LEU A 42 9.96 -0.69 15.53
N ASN A 43 9.06 -1.12 16.42
CA ASN A 43 9.44 -1.72 17.72
C ASN A 43 10.46 -0.90 18.56
N ARG A 44 10.39 0.44 18.48
CA ARG A 44 11.33 1.39 19.13
C ARG A 44 12.73 1.44 18.52
N GLU A 45 12.96 0.75 17.42
CA GLU A 45 14.18 0.85 16.63
C GLU A 45 13.98 1.83 15.46
N VAL A 46 15.05 2.54 15.10
CA VAL A 46 15.06 3.51 14.00
C VAL A 46 15.81 2.90 12.82
N PHE A 47 15.14 2.86 11.67
CA PHE A 47 15.67 2.34 10.41
C PHE A 47 15.74 3.50 9.41
N PRO A 48 16.89 4.18 9.28
CA PRO A 48 17.08 5.22 8.28
C PRO A 48 16.97 4.64 6.86
N ALA A 49 16.43 5.40 5.92
CA ALA A 49 16.36 4.97 4.51
C ALA A 49 17.73 4.57 3.93
N SER A 50 18.82 5.13 4.45
CA SER A 50 20.21 4.82 4.04
C SER A 50 20.69 3.40 4.39
N ILE A 51 19.93 2.64 5.19
CA ILE A 51 20.25 1.22 5.46
C ILE A 51 19.96 0.34 4.25
N PHE A 52 19.01 0.74 3.40
CA PHE A 52 18.68 0.01 2.19
C PHE A 52 19.76 0.28 1.15
N ARG A 53 20.44 -0.79 0.71
CA ARG A 53 21.53 -0.75 -0.28
C ARG A 53 21.22 -1.70 -1.42
N PRO A 54 20.31 -1.31 -2.34
CA PRO A 54 19.99 -2.11 -3.52
C PRO A 54 21.25 -2.33 -4.36
N SER A 55 21.46 -3.56 -4.85
CA SER A 55 22.59 -3.88 -5.71
C SER A 55 22.29 -3.64 -7.19
N GLU A 56 21.02 -3.81 -7.57
CA GLU A 56 20.56 -3.68 -8.95
C GLU A 56 19.83 -2.37 -9.20
N GLN A 57 19.94 -1.83 -10.42
CA GLN A 57 19.29 -0.56 -10.79
C GLN A 57 17.76 -0.63 -10.66
N ALA A 58 17.16 -1.79 -10.95
CA ALA A 58 15.72 -2.00 -10.84
C ALA A 58 15.25 -1.93 -9.38
N GLU A 59 15.99 -2.56 -8.46
CA GLU A 59 15.72 -2.52 -7.02
C GLU A 59 15.89 -1.10 -6.47
N LEU A 60 16.90 -0.37 -6.93
CA LEU A 60 17.11 1.03 -6.56
C LEU A 60 15.94 1.91 -7.00
N ASN A 61 15.51 1.78 -8.26
CA ASN A 61 14.37 2.55 -8.78
C ASN A 61 13.08 2.23 -8.01
N PHE A 62 12.83 0.95 -7.73
CA PHE A 62 11.69 0.52 -6.93
C PHE A 62 11.74 1.09 -5.51
N PHE A 63 12.90 1.02 -4.84
CA PHE A 63 13.09 1.57 -3.51
C PHE A 63 12.84 3.08 -3.48
N LEU A 64 13.44 3.84 -4.40
CA LEU A 64 13.26 5.30 -4.47
C LEU A 64 11.80 5.68 -4.74
N GLY A 65 11.11 4.95 -5.63
CA GLY A 65 9.70 5.16 -5.93
C GLY A 65 8.79 4.91 -4.72
N MET A 66 9.01 3.79 -4.02
CA MET A 66 8.29 3.46 -2.79
C MET A 66 8.57 4.47 -1.68
N HIS A 67 9.83 4.84 -1.47
CA HIS A 67 10.22 5.83 -0.49
C HIS A 67 9.55 7.18 -0.78
N SER A 68 9.51 7.64 -2.03
CA SER A 68 8.81 8.86 -2.42
C SER A 68 7.33 8.81 -2.05
N CYS A 69 6.63 7.72 -2.38
CA CYS A 69 5.21 7.56 -2.06
C CYS A 69 4.95 7.61 -0.54
N ILE A 70 5.75 6.90 0.25
CA ILE A 70 5.63 6.87 1.72
C ILE A 70 5.93 8.25 2.30
N HIS A 71 6.99 8.90 1.83
CA HIS A 71 7.39 10.23 2.30
C HIS A 71 6.31 11.27 2.03
N GLU A 72 5.78 11.29 0.80
CA GLU A 72 4.70 12.19 0.41
C GLU A 72 3.42 11.92 1.22
N LEU A 73 3.02 10.65 1.43
CA LEU A 73 1.86 10.31 2.27
C LEU A 73 2.04 10.77 3.71
N ALA A 74 3.25 10.62 4.28
CA ALA A 74 3.53 11.02 5.66
C ALA A 74 3.43 12.55 5.83
N GLN A 75 3.85 13.31 4.81
CA GLN A 75 3.73 14.76 4.80
C GLN A 75 2.28 15.25 4.77
N LEU A 76 1.34 14.46 4.24
CA LEU A 76 -0.09 14.79 4.26
C LEU A 76 -0.70 14.75 5.67
N ARG A 77 -0.02 14.13 6.64
CA ARG A 77 -0.45 14.04 8.05
C ARG A 77 -1.91 13.62 8.18
N LEU A 78 -2.26 12.53 7.50
CA LEU A 78 -3.59 11.95 7.58
C LEU A 78 -3.86 11.47 9.01
N THR A 79 -5.08 11.70 9.49
CA THR A 79 -5.54 11.17 10.77
C THR A 79 -5.79 9.66 10.67
N SER A 80 -5.94 8.99 11.81
CA SER A 80 -6.29 7.55 11.81
C SER A 80 -7.62 7.27 11.11
N SER A 81 -8.59 8.17 11.22
CA SER A 81 -9.89 8.07 10.55
C SER A 81 -9.76 8.23 9.03
N GLU A 82 -9.02 9.24 8.57
CA GLU A 82 -8.75 9.46 7.14
C GLU A 82 -7.97 8.30 6.52
N MET A 83 -6.96 7.77 7.21
CA MET A 83 -6.25 6.57 6.76
C MET A 83 -7.18 5.36 6.66
N GLY A 84 -8.08 5.17 7.63
CA GLY A 84 -9.07 4.09 7.58
C GLY A 84 -10.00 4.20 6.36
N LEU A 85 -10.47 5.40 6.03
CA LEU A 85 -11.30 5.67 4.86
C LEU A 85 -10.52 5.48 3.55
N LEU A 86 -9.27 5.95 3.49
CA LEU A 86 -8.39 5.74 2.34
C LEU A 86 -8.13 4.26 2.10
N SER A 87 -7.85 3.49 3.16
CA SER A 87 -7.68 2.04 3.08
C SER A 87 -8.95 1.34 2.60
N ALA A 88 -10.12 1.73 3.12
CA ALA A 88 -11.41 1.18 2.68
C ALA A 88 -11.69 1.49 1.20
N TRP A 89 -11.41 2.71 0.76
CA TRP A 89 -11.54 3.11 -0.64
C TRP A 89 -10.64 2.24 -1.53
N ILE A 90 -9.35 2.09 -1.20
CA ILE A 90 -8.42 1.29 -2.01
C ILE A 90 -8.82 -0.19 -2.06
N LEU A 91 -9.24 -0.75 -0.92
CA LEU A 91 -9.68 -2.15 -0.82
C LEU A 91 -10.90 -2.43 -1.70
N LEU A 92 -11.85 -1.49 -1.74
CA LEU A 92 -13.14 -1.69 -2.41
C LEU A 92 -13.19 -1.14 -3.84
N ASP A 93 -12.18 -0.39 -4.29
CA ASP A 93 -12.13 0.24 -5.62
C ASP A 93 -12.33 -0.75 -6.78
N ARG A 94 -11.99 -2.03 -6.55
CA ARG A 94 -12.13 -3.12 -7.54
C ARG A 94 -13.24 -4.13 -7.19
N SER A 95 -14.09 -3.81 -6.21
CA SER A 95 -15.16 -4.71 -5.75
C SER A 95 -16.42 -4.59 -6.60
N SER A 96 -17.28 -5.60 -6.47
CA SER A 96 -18.60 -5.69 -7.07
C SER A 96 -19.68 -4.90 -6.31
N LEU A 97 -19.34 -4.26 -5.18
CA LEU A 97 -20.27 -3.47 -4.34
C LEU A 97 -20.86 -2.22 -5.04
N GLY A 98 -20.42 -1.94 -6.27
CA GLY A 98 -20.91 -0.84 -7.10
C GLY A 98 -20.26 0.50 -6.78
N GLN A 99 -20.16 1.36 -7.79
CA GLN A 99 -19.48 2.66 -7.69
C GLN A 99 -20.04 3.54 -6.56
N TYR A 100 -21.33 3.43 -6.27
CA TYR A 100 -21.97 4.23 -5.22
C TYR A 100 -21.33 4.01 -3.84
N VAL A 101 -21.06 2.76 -3.45
CA VAL A 101 -20.46 2.44 -2.14
C VAL A 101 -19.03 2.96 -2.07
N ILE A 102 -18.28 2.81 -3.16
CA ILE A 102 -16.89 3.28 -3.27
C ILE A 102 -16.84 4.81 -3.14
N GLU A 103 -17.73 5.53 -3.83
CA GLU A 103 -17.83 6.98 -3.71
C GLU A 103 -18.25 7.44 -2.31
N GLN A 104 -19.01 6.66 -1.53
CA GLN A 104 -19.33 7.03 -0.14
C GLN A 104 -18.06 7.14 0.72
N PHE A 105 -17.15 6.18 0.63
CA PHE A 105 -15.87 6.23 1.36
C PHE A 105 -15.00 7.41 0.90
N ARG A 106 -14.93 7.63 -0.42
CA ARG A 106 -14.19 8.75 -1.00
C ARG A 106 -14.76 10.11 -0.58
N ASN A 107 -16.08 10.27 -0.60
CA ASN A 107 -16.77 11.49 -0.18
C ASN A 107 -16.61 11.74 1.31
N CYS A 108 -16.71 10.69 2.14
CA CYS A 108 -16.47 10.80 3.58
C CYS A 108 -15.03 11.22 3.88
N LEU A 109 -14.05 10.65 3.17
CA LEU A 109 -12.64 11.04 3.29
C LEU A 109 -12.46 12.52 2.93
N GLN A 110 -13.01 12.93 1.79
CA GLN A 110 -12.95 14.32 1.36
C GLN A 110 -13.56 15.27 2.40
N GLN A 111 -14.73 14.95 2.94
CA GLN A 111 -15.38 15.75 3.99
C GLN A 111 -14.52 15.90 5.24
N GLN A 112 -13.86 14.82 5.70
CA GLN A 112 -12.97 14.89 6.86
C GLN A 112 -11.75 15.79 6.59
N ILE A 113 -11.19 15.73 5.38
CA ILE A 113 -10.10 16.60 4.98
C ILE A 113 -10.58 18.06 4.89
N THR A 114 -11.75 18.32 4.26
CA THR A 114 -12.32 19.67 4.15
C THR A 114 -12.57 20.30 5.53
N ALA A 115 -12.97 19.50 6.52
CA ALA A 115 -13.17 19.98 7.88
C ALA A 115 -11.88 20.48 8.56
N ARG A 116 -10.70 20.01 8.11
CA ARG A 116 -9.39 20.45 8.61
C ARG A 116 -8.72 21.49 7.71
N ILE A 117 -8.98 21.43 6.40
CA ILE A 117 -8.33 22.26 5.38
C ILE A 117 -9.40 22.76 4.43
N ALA A 118 -9.55 24.10 4.33
CA ALA A 118 -10.64 24.74 3.59
C ALA A 118 -10.76 24.30 2.12
N ASP A 119 -9.64 23.97 1.47
CA ASP A 119 -9.61 23.36 0.13
C ASP A 119 -8.98 21.96 0.18
N SER A 120 -9.82 20.94 0.13
CA SER A 120 -9.41 19.54 0.08
C SER A 120 -9.03 19.06 -1.32
N GLY A 121 -9.33 19.84 -2.38
CA GLY A 121 -9.15 19.43 -3.78
C GLY A 121 -7.72 19.00 -4.11
N PRO A 122 -6.71 19.83 -3.84
CA PRO A 122 -5.30 19.50 -4.10
C PRO A 122 -4.83 18.25 -3.33
N LEU A 123 -5.26 18.09 -2.08
CA LEU A 123 -4.89 16.93 -1.27
C LEU A 123 -5.53 15.66 -1.83
N MET A 124 -6.81 15.70 -2.19
CA MET A 124 -7.50 14.56 -2.82
C MET A 124 -6.87 14.16 -4.15
N GLN A 125 -6.48 15.13 -4.98
CA GLN A 125 -5.75 14.86 -6.22
C GLN A 125 -4.40 14.19 -5.92
N LYS A 126 -3.66 14.71 -4.94
CA LYS A 126 -2.37 14.14 -4.52
C LYS A 126 -2.51 12.69 -4.04
N LEU A 127 -3.57 12.39 -3.28
CA LEU A 127 -3.89 11.03 -2.86
C LEU A 127 -4.13 10.10 -4.06
N CYS A 128 -4.93 10.53 -5.04
CA CYS A 128 -5.15 9.77 -6.27
C CYS A 128 -3.83 9.46 -6.99
N GLU A 129 -2.97 10.47 -7.17
CA GLU A 129 -1.66 10.32 -7.82
C GLU A 129 -0.74 9.34 -7.09
N ILE A 130 -0.72 9.39 -5.74
CA ILE A 130 0.06 8.45 -4.94
C ILE A 130 -0.50 7.03 -5.08
N ILE A 131 -1.83 6.85 -5.01
CA ILE A 131 -2.48 5.54 -5.16
C ILE A 131 -2.13 4.91 -6.51
N GLN A 132 -2.16 5.68 -7.61
CA GLN A 132 -1.78 5.16 -8.92
C GLN A 132 -0.31 4.73 -8.98
N ARG A 133 0.61 5.50 -8.38
CA ARG A 133 2.01 5.10 -8.30
C ARG A 133 2.21 3.84 -7.45
N LEU A 134 1.52 3.73 -6.31
CA LEU A 134 1.57 2.54 -5.46
C LEU A 134 1.09 1.29 -6.22
N ARG A 135 0.05 1.40 -7.06
CA ARG A 135 -0.39 0.30 -7.95
C ARG A 135 0.69 -0.13 -8.93
N GLY A 136 1.39 0.83 -9.53
CA GLY A 136 2.55 0.53 -10.39
C GLY A 136 3.67 -0.15 -9.62
N HIS A 137 3.96 0.31 -8.41
CA HIS A 137 4.95 -0.32 -7.54
C HIS A 137 4.54 -1.71 -7.07
N ALA A 138 3.25 -1.98 -6.82
CA ALA A 138 2.77 -3.33 -6.49
C ALA A 138 3.07 -4.33 -7.62
N GLN A 139 2.90 -3.92 -8.89
CA GLN A 139 3.25 -4.76 -10.04
C GLN A 139 4.76 -4.99 -10.13
N GLU A 140 5.56 -3.94 -9.91
CA GLU A 140 7.02 -4.01 -9.93
C GLU A 140 7.56 -4.89 -8.80
N HIS A 141 6.93 -4.85 -7.62
CA HIS A 141 7.23 -5.72 -6.49
C HIS A 141 7.06 -7.20 -6.86
N ILE A 142 5.92 -7.57 -7.47
CA ILE A 142 5.68 -8.96 -7.93
C ILE A 142 6.74 -9.37 -8.95
N ARG A 143 7.08 -8.47 -9.89
CA ARG A 143 8.11 -8.71 -10.92
C ARG A 143 9.49 -8.96 -10.30
N LEU A 144 9.92 -8.09 -9.38
CA LEU A 144 11.20 -8.22 -8.65
C LEU A 144 11.22 -9.46 -7.77
N LEU A 145 10.11 -9.81 -7.12
CA LEU A 145 9.99 -11.02 -6.33
C LEU A 145 10.13 -12.29 -7.20
N GLY A 146 9.55 -12.30 -8.40
CA GLY A 146 9.75 -13.39 -9.36
C GLY A 146 11.21 -13.51 -9.82
N GLN A 147 11.90 -12.38 -10.01
CA GLN A 147 13.34 -12.38 -10.30
C GLN A 147 14.16 -12.93 -9.13
N LEU A 148 13.84 -12.52 -7.90
CA LEU A 148 14.47 -13.05 -6.70
C LEU A 148 14.37 -14.58 -6.62
N PHE A 149 13.18 -15.13 -6.88
CA PHE A 149 12.95 -16.58 -6.87
C PHE A 149 13.67 -17.31 -8.00
N THR A 150 13.87 -16.65 -9.15
CA THR A 150 14.62 -17.22 -10.27
C THR A 150 16.13 -17.24 -9.99
N THR A 151 16.67 -16.14 -9.47
CA THR A 151 18.11 -15.99 -9.17
C THR A 151 18.51 -16.76 -7.91
N PHE A 152 17.63 -16.83 -6.92
CA PHE A 152 17.85 -17.49 -5.64
C PHE A 152 16.72 -18.46 -5.33
N PRO A 153 16.71 -19.67 -5.94
CA PRO A 153 15.67 -20.68 -5.71
C PRO A 153 15.47 -21.04 -4.24
N GLN A 154 16.52 -20.96 -3.42
CA GLN A 154 16.45 -21.19 -1.97
C GLN A 154 15.50 -20.23 -1.25
N ALA A 155 15.20 -19.05 -1.82
CA ALA A 155 14.22 -18.12 -1.27
C ALA A 155 12.78 -18.66 -1.32
N THR A 156 12.53 -19.71 -2.12
CA THR A 156 11.24 -20.41 -2.18
C THR A 156 11.12 -21.56 -1.19
N GLU A 157 12.23 -21.95 -0.54
CA GLU A 157 12.25 -23.04 0.42
C GLU A 157 11.42 -22.74 1.67
N LYS A 158 11.01 -23.81 2.36
CA LYS A 158 10.21 -23.69 3.58
C LYS A 158 11.03 -22.96 4.64
N GLY A 159 10.49 -21.85 5.14
CA GLY A 159 11.13 -21.02 6.18
C GLY A 159 11.95 -19.83 5.66
N ALA A 160 12.22 -19.74 4.36
CA ALA A 160 12.95 -18.58 3.80
C ALA A 160 12.09 -17.31 3.76
N LEU A 161 10.80 -17.46 3.44
CA LEU A 161 9.78 -16.40 3.50
C LEU A 161 8.52 -16.89 4.23
N PRO A 162 7.78 -15.98 4.91
CA PRO A 162 6.50 -16.32 5.52
C PRO A 162 5.52 -16.92 4.52
N ASP A 163 4.79 -17.96 4.92
CA ASP A 163 3.86 -18.67 4.03
C ASP A 163 2.74 -17.77 3.51
N LEU A 164 2.19 -16.91 4.38
CA LEU A 164 1.18 -15.92 3.98
C LEU A 164 1.72 -14.91 2.96
N TYR A 165 2.99 -14.48 3.09
CA TYR A 165 3.60 -13.57 2.13
C TYR A 165 3.67 -14.22 0.75
N LYS A 166 4.10 -15.48 0.68
CA LYS A 166 4.12 -16.25 -0.56
C LYS A 166 2.72 -16.41 -1.14
N GLU A 167 1.73 -16.75 -0.33
CA GLU A 167 0.34 -16.89 -0.79
C GLU A 167 -0.22 -15.60 -1.41
N LEU A 168 0.11 -14.45 -0.83
CA LEU A 168 -0.39 -13.14 -1.26
C LEU A 168 0.27 -12.64 -2.57
N PHE A 169 1.57 -12.89 -2.74
CA PHE A 169 2.36 -12.28 -3.82
C PHE A 169 2.87 -13.26 -4.89
N SER A 170 2.67 -14.56 -4.71
CA SER A 170 2.96 -15.52 -5.79
C SER A 170 1.99 -15.29 -6.95
N SER A 171 2.49 -15.36 -8.18
CA SER A 171 1.64 -15.29 -9.37
C SER A 171 0.54 -16.36 -9.28
N PRO A 172 -0.69 -16.07 -9.77
CA PRO A 172 -1.72 -17.11 -9.86
C PRO A 172 -1.13 -18.28 -10.64
N SER A 173 -1.17 -19.48 -10.05
CA SER A 173 -0.88 -20.71 -10.79
C SER A 173 -1.76 -20.72 -12.03
N SER A 174 -1.12 -20.66 -13.20
CA SER A 174 -1.77 -20.73 -14.51
C SER A 174 -2.50 -22.06 -14.72
#